data_AF-A0AA89AFC5-F1
#
_entry.id   AF-A0AA89AFC5-F1
#
_cell.length_a   1.000
_cell.length_b   1.000
_cell.length_c   1.000
_cell.angle_alpha   90.00
_cell.angle_beta   90.00
_cell.angle_gamma   90.00
#
_symmetry.space_group_name_H-M   'P 1'
#
loop_
_entity.id
_entity.type
_entity.pdbx_description
1 polymer ?
#
loop_
_entity_poly.entity_id
_entity_poly.type
_entity_poly.pdbx_seq_one_letter_code
_entity_poly.pdbx_strand_id
1 'polypeptide(L)'
;MASSDSMPGPLPPGDGSVPPGKPMTVGQQVLDKGAQLMQSLKPIKQMKQHVCTFASYSHDMTRQIETHHFVTRINQDFLQCAVYDSDESNARLIGVEYIVSGRLFESLEPEEQKFWHSHAYEITSGLWVNPRVPEMIQKPELKDLAQTYGKFWCTWQVDRGDKLPLGAPALMMSPQGVNLGTVKPELVERRDAKYKISTASLKATRDDIPLPEAINPFADYWNPTGKATSTFIHAKPGPNHHPHGPPPTSTTSSFKSLSPSSLRPSNPKQNTVTRHNKRNSMATAHGETGTRGEDIPPGKPMSLEQTVKDKGAQMLQSLKPVKQMSQHVSSFALYSHDMTRQIETHHYVTRINQDFCQCAVYDTDDSTGRLIGVEYIVSDGIFETLPPEEQKLWHSHAYEIKSGLWVHPRVPEMVVKPELENLAKTYGKFWCTWQLDRGDRLPFGPPALMMSPQPVNLGMVKPGLIQKRDDKYNISSEALKTARAEIAEPEWINPQADCWKQHGKGFTIDVEPTEMKKRAPFP
;
A
#
# COMPACT_ATOMS: atom_id res chain seq x y z
N MET A 1 0.12 9.04 -19.76
CA MET A 1 1.55 9.47 -19.71
C MET A 1 2.03 9.13 -18.31
N ALA A 2 2.94 8.20 -18.02
CA ALA A 2 3.83 7.37 -18.83
C ALA A 2 3.61 5.87 -18.53
N SER A 3 3.83 5.00 -19.52
CA SER A 3 4.10 3.58 -19.25
C SER A 3 5.35 3.51 -18.37
N SER A 4 5.24 2.88 -17.19
CA SER A 4 6.23 2.90 -16.11
C SER A 4 7.50 2.08 -16.40
N ASP A 5 7.89 1.91 -17.66
CA ASP A 5 8.97 1.02 -18.06
C ASP A 5 10.17 1.73 -18.70
N SER A 6 10.06 3.03 -18.97
CA SER A 6 11.23 3.81 -19.39
C SER A 6 12.24 3.85 -18.24
N MET A 7 13.51 3.62 -18.56
CA MET A 7 14.61 3.85 -17.63
C MET A 7 14.56 5.32 -17.15
N PRO A 8 14.88 5.60 -15.88
CA PRO A 8 14.87 6.96 -15.38
C PRO A 8 15.83 7.84 -16.20
N GLY A 9 15.49 9.12 -16.35
CA GLY A 9 16.42 10.12 -16.87
C GLY A 9 17.67 10.25 -15.97
N PRO A 10 18.72 10.95 -16.40
CA PRO A 10 19.95 11.07 -15.63
C PRO A 10 19.70 11.70 -14.26
N LEU A 11 19.90 10.93 -13.19
CA LEU A 11 19.98 11.43 -11.81
C LEU A 11 21.46 11.70 -11.45
N PRO A 12 21.76 12.61 -10.52
CA PRO A 12 23.14 12.98 -10.19
C PRO A 12 24.01 11.77 -9.79
N PRO A 13 25.35 11.84 -9.99
CA PRO A 13 26.25 10.70 -9.76
C PRO A 13 26.23 10.23 -8.30
N GLY A 14 26.20 8.93 -8.11
CA GLY A 14 26.27 8.24 -6.82
C GLY A 14 26.37 6.73 -7.07
N ASP A 15 26.94 5.96 -6.13
CA ASP A 15 27.31 4.54 -6.28
C ASP A 15 26.15 3.54 -6.54
N GLY A 16 24.94 4.04 -6.78
CA GLY A 16 23.74 3.26 -7.11
C GLY A 16 23.05 2.60 -5.91
N SER A 17 23.69 2.60 -4.73
CA SER A 17 23.23 1.80 -3.59
C SER A 17 22.32 2.54 -2.60
N VAL A 18 22.36 3.88 -2.55
CA VAL A 18 21.61 4.68 -1.57
C VAL A 18 20.76 5.78 -2.24
N PRO A 19 19.54 6.08 -1.75
CA PRO A 19 18.79 7.28 -2.15
C PRO A 19 19.62 8.55 -1.99
N PRO A 20 19.44 9.56 -2.86
CA PRO A 20 20.19 10.82 -2.76
C PRO A 20 19.90 11.51 -1.42
N GLY A 21 20.86 12.30 -0.95
CA GLY A 21 20.72 13.08 0.28
C GLY A 21 22.01 13.16 1.10
N LYS A 22 22.04 14.07 2.05
CA LYS A 22 23.16 14.26 2.98
C LYS A 22 23.14 13.17 4.05
N PRO A 23 24.30 12.75 4.55
CA PRO A 23 24.38 11.89 5.72
C PRO A 23 23.59 12.47 6.89
N MET A 24 22.95 11.59 7.66
CA MET A 24 22.17 11.99 8.82
C MET A 24 23.07 12.64 9.88
N THR A 25 22.63 13.76 10.44
CA THR A 25 23.36 14.45 11.51
C THR A 25 23.25 13.69 12.84
N VAL A 26 24.22 13.90 13.75
CA VAL A 26 24.14 13.35 15.12
C VAL A 26 22.91 13.86 15.86
N GLY A 27 22.57 15.14 15.69
CA GLY A 27 21.36 15.72 16.26
C GLY A 27 20.09 14.99 15.82
N GLN A 28 19.98 14.70 14.51
CA GLN A 28 18.86 13.93 13.97
C GLN A 28 18.78 12.51 14.55
N GLN A 29 19.92 11.81 14.68
CA GLN A 29 19.95 10.49 15.28
C GLN A 29 19.44 10.48 16.72
N VAL A 30 19.76 11.53 17.49
CA VAL A 30 19.29 11.69 18.87
C VAL A 30 17.78 11.96 18.89
N LEU A 31 17.26 12.81 17.99
CA LEU A 31 15.83 13.08 17.86
C LEU A 31 15.05 11.81 17.52
N ASP A 32 15.49 11.06 16.51
CA ASP A 32 14.83 9.84 16.05
C ASP A 32 14.81 8.77 17.15
N LYS A 33 15.93 8.57 17.87
CA LYS A 33 15.98 7.67 19.03
C LYS A 33 15.12 8.16 20.20
N GLY A 34 15.09 9.47 20.45
CA GLY A 34 14.26 10.07 21.48
C GLY A 34 12.77 9.83 21.22
N ALA A 35 12.32 10.07 19.99
CA ALA A 35 10.96 9.77 19.54
C ALA A 35 10.64 8.27 19.70
N GLN A 36 11.55 7.40 19.26
CA GLN A 36 11.39 5.94 19.39
C GLN A 36 11.15 5.50 20.84
N LEU A 37 11.82 6.12 21.81
CA LEU A 37 11.66 5.82 23.23
C LEU A 37 10.34 6.36 23.83
N MET A 38 9.82 7.47 23.31
CA MET A 38 8.57 8.06 23.78
C MET A 38 7.30 7.44 23.15
N GLN A 39 7.45 6.77 22.00
CA GLN A 39 6.33 6.29 21.21
C GLN A 39 6.12 4.77 21.32
N SER A 40 4.86 4.32 21.23
CA SER A 40 4.53 2.92 21.45
C SER A 40 4.88 2.02 20.27
N LEU A 41 4.84 2.55 19.04
CA LEU A 41 5.15 1.84 17.79
C LEU A 41 4.42 0.47 17.66
N LYS A 42 3.14 0.42 18.05
CA LYS A 42 2.42 -0.87 18.24
C LYS A 42 2.25 -1.69 16.95
N PRO A 43 1.83 -1.11 15.80
CA PRO A 43 1.61 -1.89 14.59
C PRO A 43 2.90 -2.54 14.09
N ILE A 44 3.99 -1.78 14.04
CA ILE A 44 5.27 -2.28 13.52
C ILE A 44 5.91 -3.35 14.42
N LYS A 45 5.61 -3.33 15.73
CA LYS A 45 6.02 -4.39 16.67
C LYS A 45 5.29 -5.73 16.40
N GLN A 46 4.26 -5.75 15.56
CA GLN A 46 3.60 -6.98 15.12
C GLN A 46 4.25 -7.63 13.89
N MET A 47 5.23 -6.99 13.25
CA MET A 47 6.03 -7.64 12.20
C MET A 47 6.94 -8.69 12.85
N LYS A 48 6.56 -9.96 12.71
CA LYS A 48 7.17 -11.09 13.43
C LYS A 48 7.95 -12.03 12.53
N GLN A 49 7.61 -12.08 11.24
CA GLN A 49 8.27 -12.99 10.30
C GLN A 49 8.96 -12.21 9.19
N HIS A 50 10.05 -12.77 8.68
CA HIS A 50 10.75 -12.34 7.49
C HIS A 50 10.69 -13.46 6.45
N VAL A 51 10.14 -13.16 5.29
CA VAL A 51 10.11 -14.05 4.13
C VAL A 51 10.99 -13.46 3.05
N CYS A 52 11.78 -14.31 2.40
CA CYS A 52 12.53 -13.99 1.19
C CYS A 52 12.01 -14.85 0.04
N THR A 53 11.61 -14.21 -1.05
CA THR A 53 11.25 -14.86 -2.31
C THR A 53 11.66 -13.95 -3.47
N PHE A 54 11.13 -14.21 -4.66
CA PHE A 54 11.30 -13.37 -5.84
C PHE A 54 9.93 -12.86 -6.29
N ALA A 55 9.91 -11.72 -6.95
CA ALA A 55 8.72 -11.20 -7.58
C ALA A 55 9.04 -10.68 -8.97
N SER A 56 8.06 -10.79 -9.87
CA SER A 56 8.15 -10.34 -11.26
C SER A 56 7.09 -9.28 -11.54
N TYR A 57 7.39 -8.32 -12.41
CA TYR A 57 6.40 -7.35 -12.83
C TYR A 57 5.34 -8.03 -13.70
N SER A 58 4.08 -7.88 -13.34
CA SER A 58 2.97 -8.61 -13.99
C SER A 58 2.92 -8.42 -15.51
N HIS A 59 3.34 -7.27 -16.04
CA HIS A 59 3.38 -6.98 -17.48
C HIS A 59 4.71 -7.30 -18.17
N ASP A 60 5.76 -7.59 -17.41
CA ASP A 60 7.09 -7.95 -17.91
C ASP A 60 7.79 -8.91 -16.95
N MET A 61 7.51 -10.21 -17.11
CA MET A 61 8.05 -11.26 -16.24
C MET A 61 9.57 -11.46 -16.35
N THR A 62 10.23 -10.76 -17.29
CA THR A 62 11.70 -10.77 -17.40
C THR A 62 12.37 -9.85 -16.38
N ARG A 63 11.60 -8.92 -15.81
CA ARG A 63 12.00 -8.02 -14.72
C ARG A 63 11.69 -8.72 -13.40
N GLN A 64 12.74 -9.23 -12.76
CA GLN A 64 12.67 -10.04 -11.55
C GLN A 64 13.49 -9.39 -10.45
N ILE A 65 12.96 -9.38 -9.22
CA ILE A 65 13.63 -8.86 -8.03
C ILE A 65 13.56 -9.86 -6.87
N GLU A 66 14.62 -9.94 -6.07
CA GLU A 66 14.58 -10.56 -4.74
C GLU A 66 13.76 -9.63 -3.82
N THR A 67 12.80 -10.19 -3.11
CA THR A 67 11.87 -9.43 -2.25
C THR A 67 11.88 -9.95 -0.84
N HIS A 68 11.80 -9.01 0.11
CA HIS A 68 11.87 -9.27 1.54
C HIS A 68 10.59 -8.79 2.21
N HIS A 69 9.72 -9.72 2.57
CA HIS A 69 8.42 -9.44 3.18
C HIS A 69 8.54 -9.52 4.70
N PHE A 70 8.22 -8.42 5.38
CA PHE A 70 8.14 -8.38 6.85
C PHE A 70 6.69 -8.42 7.28
N VAL A 71 6.33 -9.58 7.84
CA VAL A 71 4.96 -10.05 7.91
C VAL A 71 4.34 -9.72 9.27
N THR A 72 3.19 -9.08 9.23
CA THR A 72 2.23 -9.01 10.33
C THR A 72 1.05 -9.91 10.03
N ARG A 73 0.81 -10.89 10.90
CA ARG A 73 -0.40 -11.70 10.84
C ARG A 73 -1.53 -11.03 11.60
N ILE A 74 -2.61 -10.69 10.91
CA ILE A 74 -3.79 -10.06 11.53
C ILE A 74 -4.70 -11.14 12.12
N ASN A 75 -4.92 -12.22 11.37
CA ASN A 75 -5.68 -13.38 11.80
C ASN A 75 -5.16 -14.64 11.04
N GLN A 76 -5.79 -15.81 11.17
CA GLN A 76 -5.30 -17.02 10.49
C GLN A 76 -5.33 -16.95 8.97
N ASP A 77 -6.26 -16.18 8.41
CA ASP A 77 -6.56 -16.13 6.98
C ASP A 77 -6.05 -14.85 6.30
N PHE A 78 -5.47 -13.90 7.05
CA PHE A 78 -5.03 -12.61 6.54
C PHE A 78 -3.69 -12.16 7.14
N LEU A 79 -2.71 -11.93 6.27
CA LEU A 79 -1.41 -11.35 6.60
C LEU A 79 -1.20 -10.08 5.76
N GLN A 80 -0.38 -9.17 6.27
CA GLN A 80 0.08 -7.98 5.55
C GLN A 80 1.59 -7.82 5.71
N CYS A 81 2.24 -7.33 4.67
CA CYS A 81 3.69 -7.30 4.55
C CYS A 81 4.16 -5.91 4.13
N ALA A 82 5.10 -5.35 4.88
CA ALA A 82 5.97 -4.31 4.35
C ALA A 82 7.07 -5.00 3.51
N VAL A 83 7.19 -4.64 2.24
CA VAL A 83 8.08 -5.33 1.29
C VAL A 83 9.30 -4.48 1.00
N TYR A 84 10.48 -5.07 1.13
CA TYR A 84 11.77 -4.42 0.92
C TYR A 84 12.58 -5.07 -0.20
N ASP A 85 13.51 -4.32 -0.79
CA ASP A 85 14.46 -4.81 -1.78
C ASP A 85 15.65 -5.60 -1.19
N SER A 86 15.84 -5.55 0.13
CA SER A 86 16.86 -6.28 0.87
C SER A 86 16.46 -6.48 2.34
N ASP A 87 17.21 -7.31 3.08
CA ASP A 87 17.10 -7.50 4.54
C ASP A 87 18.12 -6.68 5.35
N GLU A 88 18.74 -5.68 4.73
CA GLU A 88 19.72 -4.80 5.39
C GLU A 88 19.08 -3.60 6.06
N SER A 89 19.77 -2.96 7.01
CA SER A 89 19.19 -1.84 7.76
C SER A 89 18.85 -0.63 6.87
N ASN A 90 19.52 -0.45 5.74
CA ASN A 90 19.28 0.63 4.79
C ASN A 90 18.37 0.20 3.61
N ALA A 91 17.64 -0.91 3.74
CA ALA A 91 16.77 -1.42 2.69
C ALA A 91 15.67 -0.42 2.30
N ARG A 92 15.33 -0.41 1.02
CA ARG A 92 14.28 0.44 0.46
C ARG A 92 12.95 -0.26 0.68
N LEU A 93 12.00 0.43 1.31
CA LEU A 93 10.62 -0.04 1.40
C LEU A 93 10.03 0.11 0.00
N ILE A 94 9.83 -0.99 -0.71
CA ILE A 94 9.40 -0.98 -2.12
C ILE A 94 7.91 -1.19 -2.29
N GLY A 95 7.16 -1.57 -1.26
CA GLY A 95 5.71 -1.69 -1.37
C GLY A 95 5.03 -2.44 -0.25
N VAL A 96 3.81 -2.90 -0.54
CA VAL A 96 2.96 -3.66 0.38
C VAL A 96 2.42 -4.89 -0.32
N GLU A 97 2.49 -6.02 0.37
CA GLU A 97 1.79 -7.24 -0.03
C GLU A 97 0.75 -7.62 1.01
N TYR A 98 -0.39 -8.11 0.53
CA TYR A 98 -1.43 -8.73 1.34
C TYR A 98 -1.54 -10.19 0.98
N ILE A 99 -1.66 -11.05 1.97
CA ILE A 99 -1.76 -12.50 1.78
C ILE A 99 -3.06 -12.97 2.41
N VAL A 100 -3.86 -13.70 1.63
CA VAL A 100 -5.13 -14.25 2.08
C VAL A 100 -5.20 -15.76 1.89
N SER A 101 -5.94 -16.44 2.76
CA SER A 101 -6.27 -17.87 2.54
C SER A 101 -7.03 -18.08 1.23
N GLY A 102 -6.93 -19.28 0.65
CA GLY A 102 -7.73 -19.68 -0.51
C GLY A 102 -9.23 -19.44 -0.32
N ARG A 103 -9.75 -19.69 0.88
CA ARG A 103 -11.15 -19.42 1.23
C ARG A 103 -11.55 -17.95 1.08
N LEU A 104 -10.70 -17.02 1.54
CA LEU A 104 -10.98 -15.58 1.38
C LEU A 104 -10.82 -15.16 -0.07
N PHE A 105 -9.78 -15.66 -0.75
CA PHE A 105 -9.55 -15.39 -2.16
C PHE A 105 -10.73 -15.83 -3.05
N GLU A 106 -11.27 -17.02 -2.81
CA GLU A 106 -12.44 -17.55 -3.53
C GLU A 106 -13.71 -16.71 -3.34
N SER A 107 -13.79 -15.93 -2.26
CA SER A 107 -14.90 -15.00 -2.01
C SER A 107 -14.77 -13.67 -2.75
N LEU A 108 -13.63 -13.39 -3.38
CA LEU A 108 -13.40 -12.19 -4.17
C LEU A 108 -14.08 -12.30 -5.53
N GLU A 109 -14.51 -11.17 -6.08
CA GLU A 109 -15.01 -11.11 -7.45
C GLU A 109 -13.90 -11.45 -8.47
N PRO A 110 -14.22 -12.09 -9.62
CA PRO A 110 -13.23 -12.48 -10.61
C PRO A 110 -12.31 -11.36 -11.11
N GLU A 111 -12.81 -10.14 -11.23
CA GLU A 111 -11.98 -8.99 -11.64
C GLU A 111 -10.97 -8.59 -10.56
N GLU A 112 -11.32 -8.75 -9.27
CA GLU A 112 -10.38 -8.53 -8.18
C GLU A 112 -9.35 -9.66 -8.13
N GLN A 113 -9.75 -10.92 -8.34
CA GLN A 113 -8.88 -12.09 -8.29
C GLN A 113 -7.66 -11.97 -9.25
N LYS A 114 -7.79 -11.23 -10.35
CA LYS A 114 -6.70 -10.95 -11.32
C LYS A 114 -5.53 -10.16 -10.74
N PHE A 115 -5.73 -9.48 -9.61
CA PHE A 115 -4.65 -8.79 -8.90
C PHE A 115 -3.84 -9.71 -7.99
N TRP A 116 -4.18 -10.99 -7.91
CA TRP A 116 -3.57 -11.91 -6.97
C TRP A 116 -2.79 -13.03 -7.68
N HIS A 117 -1.79 -13.55 -6.99
CA HIS A 117 -0.97 -14.67 -7.44
C HIS A 117 -0.96 -15.77 -6.38
N SER A 118 -0.79 -17.03 -6.80
CA SER A 118 -0.66 -18.16 -5.88
C SER A 118 0.76 -18.32 -5.36
N HIS A 119 0.90 -18.62 -4.07
CA HIS A 119 2.21 -18.95 -3.45
C HIS A 119 2.60 -20.43 -3.59
N ALA A 120 1.71 -21.27 -4.15
CA ALA A 120 1.89 -22.71 -4.24
C ALA A 120 3.23 -23.13 -4.89
N TYR A 121 3.55 -22.53 -6.03
CA TYR A 121 4.76 -22.89 -6.78
C TYR A 121 6.03 -22.44 -6.06
N GLU A 122 6.11 -21.19 -5.62
CA GLU A 122 7.32 -20.69 -4.95
C GLU A 122 7.63 -21.45 -3.65
N ILE A 123 6.62 -21.92 -2.93
CA ILE A 123 6.81 -22.74 -1.73
C ILE A 123 7.36 -24.11 -2.10
N THR A 124 6.70 -24.84 -2.98
CA THR A 124 7.09 -26.22 -3.35
C THR A 124 8.37 -26.29 -4.15
N SER A 125 8.73 -25.23 -4.88
CA SER A 125 10.00 -25.12 -5.61
C SER A 125 11.19 -24.70 -4.75
N GLY A 126 10.99 -24.40 -3.47
CA GLY A 126 12.07 -23.95 -2.56
C GLY A 126 12.46 -22.47 -2.74
N LEU A 127 11.71 -21.70 -3.53
CA LEU A 127 11.96 -20.27 -3.75
C LEU A 127 11.52 -19.43 -2.55
N TRP A 128 10.41 -19.80 -1.89
CA TRP A 128 10.01 -19.21 -0.61
C TRP A 128 10.91 -19.68 0.52
N VAL A 129 11.55 -18.74 1.21
CA VAL A 129 12.43 -19.03 2.35
C VAL A 129 12.09 -18.12 3.51
N ASN A 130 12.02 -18.68 4.72
CA ASN A 130 12.04 -17.89 5.95
C ASN A 130 13.49 -17.92 6.47
N PRO A 131 14.32 -16.88 6.21
CA PRO A 131 15.75 -16.97 6.49
C PRO A 131 16.01 -17.25 7.96
N ARG A 132 16.99 -18.10 8.26
CA ARG A 132 17.37 -18.53 9.63
C ARG A 132 16.35 -19.40 10.36
N VAL A 133 15.22 -19.75 9.75
CA VAL A 133 14.28 -20.72 10.31
C VAL A 133 14.58 -22.10 9.72
N PRO A 134 14.92 -23.12 10.54
CA PRO A 134 15.16 -24.47 10.05
C PRO A 134 13.95 -25.06 9.31
N GLU A 135 14.19 -25.82 8.24
CA GLU A 135 13.12 -26.40 7.40
C GLU A 135 12.11 -27.21 8.21
N MET A 136 12.57 -28.04 9.16
CA MET A 136 11.70 -28.84 10.03
C MET A 136 10.73 -28.00 10.89
N ILE A 137 11.08 -26.73 11.18
CA ILE A 137 10.25 -25.81 11.97
C ILE A 137 9.29 -25.04 11.05
N GLN A 138 9.74 -24.60 9.87
CA GLN A 138 8.89 -23.83 8.96
C GLN A 138 7.94 -24.70 8.13
N LYS A 139 8.28 -25.96 7.82
CA LYS A 139 7.50 -26.81 6.91
C LYS A 139 6.01 -26.94 7.28
N PRO A 140 5.60 -27.05 8.56
CA PRO A 140 4.18 -27.02 8.92
C PRO A 140 3.48 -25.73 8.50
N GLU A 141 4.13 -24.57 8.68
CA GLU A 141 3.60 -23.27 8.24
C GLU A 141 3.51 -23.19 6.72
N LEU A 142 4.50 -23.72 6.01
CA LEU A 142 4.52 -23.71 4.55
C LEU A 142 3.38 -24.52 3.93
N LYS A 143 2.83 -25.52 4.63
CA LYS A 143 1.64 -26.24 4.18
C LYS A 143 0.41 -25.33 4.12
N ASP A 144 0.25 -24.47 5.13
CA ASP A 144 -0.85 -23.51 5.17
C ASP A 144 -0.62 -22.39 4.14
N LEU A 145 0.62 -21.87 4.04
CA LEU A 145 0.97 -20.82 3.09
C LEU A 145 0.89 -21.27 1.62
N ALA A 146 1.11 -22.55 1.31
CA ALA A 146 0.94 -23.09 -0.05
C ALA A 146 -0.50 -22.99 -0.58
N GLN A 147 -1.46 -22.74 0.31
CA GLN A 147 -2.89 -22.59 0.03
C GLN A 147 -3.32 -21.11 0.07
N THR A 148 -2.38 -20.18 -0.02
CA THR A 148 -2.62 -18.73 0.06
C THR A 148 -2.35 -18.00 -1.25
N TYR A 149 -2.93 -16.82 -1.35
CA TYR A 149 -2.80 -15.93 -2.49
C TYR A 149 -2.27 -14.57 -2.03
N GLY A 150 -1.33 -14.01 -2.79
CA GLY A 150 -0.69 -12.73 -2.54
C GLY A 150 -1.16 -11.65 -3.51
N LYS A 151 -1.34 -10.42 -3.02
CA LYS A 151 -1.46 -9.21 -3.85
C LYS A 151 -0.39 -8.22 -3.45
N PHE A 152 0.59 -8.04 -4.33
CA PHE A 152 1.75 -7.18 -4.10
C PHE A 152 1.75 -5.98 -5.05
N TRP A 153 1.70 -4.78 -4.47
CA TRP A 153 1.90 -3.51 -5.15
C TRP A 153 3.31 -2.98 -4.89
N CYS A 154 4.16 -2.97 -5.92
CA CYS A 154 5.49 -2.38 -5.90
C CYS A 154 5.41 -0.88 -6.23
N THR A 155 5.73 -0.03 -5.26
CA THR A 155 5.71 1.43 -5.35
C THR A 155 7.07 2.06 -5.66
N TRP A 156 8.14 1.25 -5.73
CA TRP A 156 9.50 1.67 -6.08
C TRP A 156 10.22 0.62 -6.93
N GLN A 157 10.43 0.94 -8.21
CA GLN A 157 10.97 0.00 -9.19
C GLN A 157 12.51 -0.03 -9.24
N VAL A 158 13.11 -0.61 -8.20
CA VAL A 158 14.58 -0.63 -7.99
C VAL A 158 15.37 -1.36 -9.08
N ASP A 159 14.76 -2.30 -9.80
CA ASP A 159 15.41 -3.06 -10.89
C ASP A 159 15.79 -2.19 -12.09
N ARG A 160 15.12 -1.04 -12.27
CA ARG A 160 15.47 -0.04 -13.30
C ARG A 160 16.67 0.82 -12.89
N GLY A 161 17.20 0.64 -11.68
CA GLY A 161 18.19 1.54 -11.10
C GLY A 161 17.59 2.84 -10.54
N ASP A 162 16.28 2.89 -10.34
CA ASP A 162 15.58 4.04 -9.77
C ASP A 162 16.12 4.36 -8.37
N LYS A 163 16.70 5.56 -8.22
CA LYS A 163 17.22 6.04 -6.92
C LYS A 163 16.15 6.65 -6.02
N LEU A 164 14.97 6.93 -6.59
CA LEU A 164 13.79 7.47 -5.93
C LEU A 164 12.57 6.67 -6.40
N PRO A 165 11.49 6.64 -5.62
CA PRO A 165 10.26 5.97 -6.02
C PRO A 165 9.59 6.81 -7.12
N LEU A 166 9.69 6.40 -8.39
CA LEU A 166 9.15 7.15 -9.53
C LEU A 166 7.95 6.46 -10.16
N GLY A 167 7.01 7.25 -10.67
CA GLY A 167 5.84 6.78 -11.41
C GLY A 167 4.78 6.09 -10.55
N ALA A 168 3.95 5.30 -11.24
CA ALA A 168 2.85 4.53 -10.65
C ALA A 168 3.33 3.26 -9.95
N PRO A 169 2.59 2.78 -8.94
CA PRO A 169 2.79 1.44 -8.40
C PRO A 169 2.54 0.38 -9.46
N ALA A 170 3.38 -0.65 -9.52
CA ALA A 170 3.24 -1.79 -10.41
C ALA A 170 2.71 -3.01 -9.66
N LEU A 171 1.87 -3.79 -10.33
CA LEU A 171 1.41 -5.08 -9.80
C LEU A 171 2.49 -6.15 -10.00
N MET A 172 2.76 -6.92 -8.96
CA MET A 172 3.79 -7.95 -8.94
C MET A 172 3.19 -9.35 -8.84
N MET A 173 3.87 -10.32 -9.44
CA MET A 173 3.47 -11.73 -9.52
C MET A 173 4.55 -12.63 -8.91
N SER A 174 4.11 -13.72 -8.27
CA SER A 174 4.99 -14.79 -7.81
C SER A 174 5.61 -15.57 -9.00
N PRO A 175 6.81 -16.14 -8.83
CA PRO A 175 7.36 -17.14 -9.74
C PRO A 175 6.39 -18.29 -10.00
N GLN A 176 6.46 -18.84 -11.21
CA GLN A 176 5.64 -19.98 -11.64
C GLN A 176 6.47 -21.01 -12.40
N GLY A 177 6.05 -22.27 -12.41
CA GLY A 177 6.74 -23.39 -13.06
C GLY A 177 6.66 -23.44 -14.58
N VAL A 178 6.45 -22.29 -15.21
CA VAL A 178 6.32 -22.11 -16.67
C VAL A 178 7.43 -21.22 -17.17
N ASN A 179 7.82 -21.31 -18.45
CA ASN A 179 9.01 -20.66 -19.00
C ASN A 179 9.13 -19.16 -18.63
N LEU A 180 8.06 -18.37 -18.79
CA LEU A 180 8.09 -16.94 -18.42
C LEU A 180 8.10 -16.69 -16.89
N GLY A 181 7.67 -17.66 -16.09
CA GLY A 181 7.58 -17.56 -14.64
C GLY A 181 8.80 -18.05 -13.87
N THR A 182 9.77 -18.71 -14.54
CA THR A 182 10.95 -19.23 -13.86
C THR A 182 11.90 -18.11 -13.45
N VAL A 183 12.43 -18.19 -12.23
CA VAL A 183 13.43 -17.26 -11.73
C VAL A 183 14.78 -17.53 -12.40
N LYS A 184 15.48 -16.46 -12.77
CA LYS A 184 16.85 -16.53 -13.31
C LYS A 184 17.79 -17.28 -12.35
N PRO A 185 18.54 -18.30 -12.81
CA PRO A 185 19.41 -19.09 -11.94
C PRO A 185 20.40 -18.26 -11.11
N GLU A 186 20.97 -17.20 -11.69
CA GLU A 186 21.93 -16.34 -11.01
C GLU A 186 21.33 -15.54 -9.84
N LEU A 187 20.02 -15.28 -9.85
CA LEU A 187 19.31 -14.67 -8.71
C LEU A 187 19.15 -15.69 -7.58
N VAL A 188 18.79 -16.92 -7.92
CA VAL A 188 18.65 -18.03 -6.95
C VAL A 188 19.99 -18.36 -6.32
N GLU A 189 21.05 -18.48 -7.12
CA GLU A 189 22.41 -18.77 -6.64
C GLU A 189 22.92 -17.69 -5.68
N ARG A 190 22.69 -16.41 -6.00
CA ARG A 190 23.07 -15.28 -5.12
C ARG A 190 22.36 -15.35 -3.77
N ARG A 191 21.04 -15.56 -3.79
CA ARG A 191 20.21 -15.73 -2.59
C ARG A 191 20.68 -16.93 -1.76
N ASP A 192 20.91 -18.07 -2.42
CA ASP A 192 21.32 -19.31 -1.78
C ASP A 192 22.70 -19.17 -1.12
N ALA A 193 23.65 -18.52 -1.80
CA ALA A 193 24.95 -18.18 -1.23
C ALA A 193 24.83 -17.25 -0.02
N LYS A 194 23.98 -16.22 -0.11
CA LYS A 194 23.73 -15.25 0.98
C LYS A 194 23.20 -15.93 2.25
N TYR A 195 22.23 -16.84 2.12
CA TYR A 195 21.62 -17.53 3.27
C TYR A 195 22.25 -18.88 3.61
N LYS A 196 23.22 -19.35 2.82
CA LYS A 196 23.87 -20.65 2.96
C LYS A 196 22.85 -21.81 2.91
N ILE A 197 21.98 -21.78 1.91
CA ILE A 197 20.93 -22.77 1.68
C ILE A 197 21.06 -23.40 0.29
N SER A 198 20.26 -24.43 0.01
CA SER A 198 20.13 -25.03 -1.31
C SER A 198 18.65 -25.11 -1.70
N THR A 199 18.25 -24.33 -2.71
CA THR A 199 16.89 -24.34 -3.26
C THR A 199 16.49 -25.73 -3.74
N ALA A 200 17.41 -26.46 -4.37
CA ALA A 200 17.16 -27.85 -4.82
C ALA A 200 16.89 -28.79 -3.64
N SER A 201 17.63 -28.65 -2.54
CA SER A 201 17.37 -29.41 -1.32
C SER A 201 16.02 -29.04 -0.70
N LEU A 202 15.68 -27.74 -0.65
CA LEU A 202 14.40 -27.28 -0.11
C LEU A 202 13.22 -27.83 -0.94
N LYS A 203 13.32 -27.78 -2.27
CA LYS A 203 12.37 -28.39 -3.19
C LYS A 203 12.15 -29.87 -2.89
N ALA A 204 13.24 -30.64 -2.75
CA ALA A 204 13.15 -32.06 -2.43
C ALA A 204 12.48 -32.32 -1.08
N THR A 205 12.70 -31.47 -0.07
CA THR A 205 12.08 -31.62 1.25
C THR A 205 10.60 -31.21 1.31
N ARG A 206 10.04 -30.63 0.24
CA ARG A 206 8.69 -30.05 0.19
C ARG A 206 7.78 -30.75 -0.82
N ASP A 207 8.20 -31.89 -1.35
CA ASP A 207 7.44 -32.69 -2.31
C ASP A 207 6.11 -33.24 -1.76
N ASP A 208 6.00 -33.37 -0.45
CA ASP A 208 4.82 -33.80 0.31
C ASP A 208 3.92 -32.65 0.76
N ILE A 209 4.23 -31.39 0.41
CA ILE A 209 3.34 -30.27 0.71
C ILE A 209 2.11 -30.36 -0.20
N PRO A 210 0.89 -30.46 0.35
CA PRO A 210 -0.32 -30.54 -0.46
C PRO A 210 -0.52 -29.24 -1.24
N LEU A 211 -0.77 -29.38 -2.52
CA LEU A 211 -1.14 -28.28 -3.41
C LEU A 211 -2.67 -28.19 -3.55
N PRO A 212 -3.21 -27.00 -3.86
CA PRO A 212 -4.61 -26.90 -4.30
C PRO A 212 -4.85 -27.79 -5.52
N GLU A 213 -6.00 -28.47 -5.60
CA GLU A 213 -6.33 -29.35 -6.74
C GLU A 213 -6.26 -28.61 -8.08
N ALA A 214 -6.68 -27.36 -8.09
CA ALA A 214 -6.49 -26.43 -9.19
C ALA A 214 -6.23 -25.03 -8.64
N ILE A 215 -5.27 -24.32 -9.24
CA ILE A 215 -5.16 -22.88 -9.03
C ILE A 215 -6.32 -22.22 -9.76
N ASN A 216 -7.05 -21.34 -9.07
CA ASN A 216 -8.13 -20.56 -9.66
C ASN A 216 -7.60 -19.81 -10.91
N PRO A 217 -8.30 -19.87 -12.06
CA PRO A 217 -7.83 -19.33 -13.33
C PRO A 217 -7.74 -17.79 -13.38
N PHE A 218 -8.31 -17.10 -12.40
CA PHE A 218 -8.19 -15.65 -12.25
C PHE A 218 -6.96 -15.25 -11.41
N ALA A 219 -6.43 -16.12 -10.56
CA ALA A 219 -5.10 -15.91 -10.00
C ALA A 219 -4.04 -16.16 -11.07
N ASP A 220 -2.87 -15.51 -10.93
CA ASP A 220 -1.77 -15.65 -11.88
C ASP A 220 -2.24 -15.43 -13.34
N TYR A 221 -3.19 -14.50 -13.54
CA TYR A 221 -4.00 -14.35 -14.76
C TYR A 221 -3.17 -14.29 -16.06
N TRP A 222 -1.94 -13.78 -15.96
CA TRP A 222 -0.97 -13.73 -17.06
C TRP A 222 -0.60 -15.12 -17.62
N ASN A 223 -0.60 -16.15 -16.78
CA ASN A 223 -0.15 -17.49 -17.14
C ASN A 223 -1.14 -18.20 -18.09
N PRO A 224 -2.44 -18.36 -17.76
CA PRO A 224 -3.37 -19.01 -18.67
C PRO A 224 -3.75 -18.15 -19.88
N THR A 225 -3.68 -16.81 -19.79
CA THR A 225 -4.22 -15.92 -20.83
C THR A 225 -3.17 -15.23 -21.70
N GLY A 226 -1.92 -15.12 -21.24
CA GLY A 226 -0.92 -14.25 -21.85
C GLY A 226 -1.21 -12.75 -21.68
N LYS A 227 -2.24 -12.38 -20.91
CA LYS A 227 -2.63 -11.00 -20.64
C LYS A 227 -2.23 -10.61 -19.23
N ALA A 228 -1.51 -9.51 -19.14
CA ALA A 228 -1.10 -8.91 -17.90
C ALA A 228 -2.02 -7.76 -17.50
N THR A 229 -1.71 -7.22 -16.34
CA THR A 229 -2.35 -6.04 -15.79
C THR A 229 -1.30 -4.93 -15.70
N SER A 230 -1.52 -3.81 -16.40
CA SER A 230 -0.65 -2.64 -16.27
C SER A 230 -1.40 -1.47 -15.64
N THR A 231 -0.64 -0.68 -14.88
CA THR A 231 -1.13 0.51 -14.18
C THR A 231 -0.74 1.77 -14.93
N PHE A 232 -1.70 2.69 -15.07
CA PHE A 232 -1.49 3.96 -15.72
C PHE A 232 -2.02 5.10 -14.85
N ILE A 233 -1.31 6.23 -14.85
CA ILE A 233 -1.76 7.45 -14.17
C ILE A 233 -2.58 8.28 -15.14
N HIS A 234 -3.81 8.59 -14.75
CA HIS A 234 -4.73 9.42 -15.51
C HIS A 234 -5.18 10.62 -14.68
N ALA A 235 -5.11 11.82 -15.28
CA ALA A 235 -5.69 13.01 -14.68
C ALA A 235 -7.22 12.99 -14.87
N LYS A 236 -7.98 13.13 -13.78
CA LYS A 236 -9.45 13.24 -13.80
C LYS A 236 -9.90 14.58 -13.22
N PRO A 237 -10.95 15.22 -13.78
CA PRO A 237 -11.57 16.39 -13.15
C PRO A 237 -12.07 16.03 -11.74
N GLY A 238 -11.87 16.93 -10.78
CA GLY A 238 -12.48 16.76 -9.45
C GLY A 238 -14.01 16.83 -9.52
N PRO A 239 -14.72 16.26 -8.54
CA PRO A 239 -16.18 16.11 -8.56
C PRO A 239 -16.98 17.42 -8.68
N ASN A 240 -16.36 18.58 -8.49
CA ASN A 240 -17.02 19.89 -8.53
C ASN A 240 -16.60 20.80 -9.72
N HIS A 241 -15.89 20.29 -10.73
CA HIS A 241 -15.68 21.06 -11.96
C HIS A 241 -16.85 20.85 -12.94
N HIS A 242 -18.00 21.44 -12.60
CA HIS A 242 -18.94 21.86 -13.64
C HIS A 242 -18.36 23.11 -14.30
N PRO A 243 -17.96 23.08 -15.58
CA PRO A 243 -17.72 24.32 -16.29
C PRO A 243 -19.04 25.09 -16.35
N HIS A 244 -19.04 26.33 -15.85
CA HIS A 244 -20.12 27.28 -16.12
C HIS A 244 -20.15 27.56 -17.63
N GLY A 245 -20.86 26.71 -18.37
CA GLY A 245 -21.23 26.90 -19.77
C GLY A 245 -22.75 26.84 -19.90
N PRO A 246 -23.34 27.57 -20.86
CA PRO A 246 -24.77 27.48 -21.11
C PRO A 246 -25.14 26.05 -21.55
N PRO A 247 -26.38 25.59 -21.30
CA PRO A 247 -26.78 24.22 -21.64
C PRO A 247 -26.58 23.97 -23.14
N PRO A 248 -26.06 22.80 -23.55
CA PRO A 248 -25.83 22.51 -24.95
C PRO A 248 -27.17 22.41 -25.69
N THR A 249 -27.29 23.19 -26.76
CA THR A 249 -28.38 23.11 -27.74
C THR A 249 -28.39 21.73 -28.39
N SER A 250 -29.54 21.07 -28.36
CA SER A 250 -29.79 19.79 -29.00
C SER A 250 -29.61 19.87 -30.52
N THR A 251 -28.57 19.24 -31.05
CA THR A 251 -28.47 18.90 -32.46
C THR A 251 -28.78 17.41 -32.64
N THR A 252 -29.94 17.17 -33.24
CA THR A 252 -30.39 15.86 -33.73
C THR A 252 -29.46 15.37 -34.83
N SER A 253 -28.84 14.20 -34.66
CA SER A 253 -28.34 13.38 -35.77
C SER A 253 -29.15 12.09 -35.86
N SER A 254 -29.91 12.02 -36.94
CA SER A 254 -30.74 10.90 -37.39
C SER A 254 -29.99 9.57 -37.50
N PHE A 255 -30.51 8.53 -36.87
CA PHE A 255 -30.26 7.14 -37.27
C PHE A 255 -31.58 6.50 -37.74
N LYS A 256 -31.55 6.00 -38.97
CA LYS A 256 -32.64 5.30 -39.64
C LYS A 256 -32.95 3.99 -38.93
N SER A 257 -34.23 3.82 -38.60
CA SER A 257 -34.84 2.58 -38.10
C SER A 257 -35.08 1.59 -39.25
N LEU A 258 -34.74 0.32 -39.03
CA LEU A 258 -35.37 -0.81 -39.71
C LEU A 258 -36.25 -1.53 -38.67
N SER A 259 -37.55 -1.52 -38.92
CA SER A 259 -38.58 -2.31 -38.22
C SER A 259 -38.55 -3.77 -38.73
N PRO A 260 -39.17 -4.74 -38.02
CA PRO A 260 -40.63 -4.88 -38.21
C PRO A 260 -41.45 -5.30 -36.96
N SER A 261 -42.67 -4.73 -36.95
CA SER A 261 -43.98 -5.32 -36.59
C SER A 261 -44.21 -6.01 -35.23
N SER A 262 -44.86 -5.25 -34.35
CA SER A 262 -46.20 -5.48 -33.75
C SER A 262 -46.74 -6.91 -33.56
N LEU A 263 -47.15 -7.21 -32.32
CA LEU A 263 -48.54 -7.58 -31.95
C LEU A 263 -48.73 -7.54 -30.40
N ARG A 264 -49.80 -6.90 -29.96
CA ARG A 264 -50.38 -6.85 -28.58
C ARG A 264 -51.73 -7.63 -28.62
N PRO A 265 -52.50 -7.78 -27.53
CA PRO A 265 -52.20 -8.14 -26.13
C PRO A 265 -53.18 -9.22 -25.57
N SER A 266 -52.99 -9.71 -24.34
CA SER A 266 -54.11 -10.01 -23.41
C SER A 266 -53.61 -10.30 -21.98
N ASN A 267 -54.32 -9.74 -21.00
CA ASN A 267 -54.30 -10.03 -19.56
C ASN A 267 -55.60 -10.82 -19.24
N PRO A 268 -55.93 -11.29 -18.01
CA PRO A 268 -55.21 -11.32 -16.73
C PRO A 268 -55.36 -12.65 -15.96
N LYS A 269 -54.77 -12.79 -14.75
CA LYS A 269 -55.43 -13.36 -13.56
C LYS A 269 -54.65 -13.14 -12.25
N GLN A 270 -55.43 -12.87 -11.21
CA GLN A 270 -55.11 -12.60 -9.82
C GLN A 270 -54.51 -13.81 -9.09
N ASN A 271 -53.73 -13.56 -8.02
CA ASN A 271 -54.07 -14.07 -6.69
C ASN A 271 -53.25 -13.39 -5.57
N THR A 272 -54.02 -12.86 -4.61
CA THR A 272 -53.71 -12.41 -3.25
C THR A 272 -53.15 -13.52 -2.35
N VAL A 273 -52.25 -13.19 -1.42
CA VAL A 273 -52.35 -13.56 0.01
C VAL A 273 -51.64 -12.51 0.88
N THR A 274 -52.38 -11.97 1.85
CA THR A 274 -51.99 -11.14 2.99
C THR A 274 -51.47 -11.99 4.16
N ARG A 275 -50.53 -11.48 4.97
CA ARG A 275 -50.61 -11.64 6.44
C ARG A 275 -49.80 -10.61 7.22
N HIS A 276 -50.51 -9.93 8.12
CA HIS A 276 -50.01 -9.12 9.22
C HIS A 276 -49.29 -9.96 10.29
N ASN A 277 -48.31 -9.36 10.97
CA ASN A 277 -48.38 -9.22 12.44
C ASN A 277 -47.41 -8.16 12.97
N LYS A 278 -47.97 -7.07 13.52
CA LYS A 278 -47.33 -6.15 14.47
C LYS A 278 -47.69 -6.62 15.88
N ARG A 279 -46.70 -6.79 16.76
CA ARG A 279 -46.89 -6.60 18.22
C ARG A 279 -45.64 -5.94 18.82
N ASN A 280 -45.93 -4.90 19.61
CA ASN A 280 -45.01 -4.08 20.39
C ASN A 280 -44.35 -4.87 21.52
N SER A 281 -43.11 -4.50 21.85
CA SER A 281 -42.67 -4.37 23.25
C SER A 281 -41.67 -3.23 23.36
N MET A 282 -42.05 -2.17 24.07
CA MET A 282 -41.11 -1.20 24.62
C MET A 282 -40.29 -1.88 25.73
N ALA A 283 -38.98 -1.74 25.69
CA ALA A 283 -38.12 -1.86 26.87
C ALA A 283 -36.91 -0.92 26.70
N THR A 284 -36.94 0.11 27.54
CA THR A 284 -35.85 0.91 28.12
C THR A 284 -34.40 0.67 27.71
N ALA A 285 -33.72 1.80 27.51
CA ALA A 285 -32.29 2.00 27.29
C ALA A 285 -31.38 1.27 28.29
N HIS A 286 -30.32 0.65 27.76
CA HIS A 286 -28.96 0.78 28.26
C HIS A 286 -28.02 0.73 27.05
N GLY A 287 -27.16 1.74 26.94
CA GLY A 287 -26.19 1.87 25.85
C GLY A 287 -25.12 0.80 25.99
N GLU A 288 -25.13 -0.16 25.06
CA GLU A 288 -24.01 -1.05 24.83
C GLU A 288 -23.22 -0.56 23.61
N THR A 289 -21.92 -0.48 23.80
CA THR A 289 -20.88 -0.10 22.87
C THR A 289 -20.87 -0.99 21.62
N GLY A 290 -21.36 -0.49 20.47
CA GLY A 290 -20.85 -0.90 19.16
C GLY A 290 -19.47 -0.26 18.94
N THR A 291 -18.48 -0.81 18.25
CA THR A 291 -18.35 -1.95 17.34
C THR A 291 -16.85 -2.32 17.37
N ARG A 292 -16.47 -3.50 17.90
CA ARG A 292 -15.07 -4.00 17.74
C ARG A 292 -14.95 -5.14 16.72
N GLY A 293 -16.07 -5.73 16.30
CA GLY A 293 -16.08 -6.88 15.39
C GLY A 293 -16.10 -6.54 13.90
N GLU A 294 -16.52 -5.32 13.52
CA GLU A 294 -16.70 -4.94 12.12
C GLU A 294 -15.41 -4.40 11.45
N ASP A 295 -14.47 -3.87 12.26
CA ASP A 295 -13.25 -3.21 11.78
C ASP A 295 -12.07 -4.17 11.50
N ILE A 296 -12.20 -5.46 11.84
CA ILE A 296 -11.13 -6.45 11.63
C ILE A 296 -11.32 -7.15 10.26
N PRO A 297 -10.25 -7.33 9.47
CA PRO A 297 -10.29 -8.13 8.26
C PRO A 297 -10.90 -9.52 8.51
N PRO A 298 -11.69 -10.05 7.56
CA PRO A 298 -12.35 -11.34 7.75
C PRO A 298 -11.30 -12.45 7.95
N GLY A 299 -11.64 -13.46 8.76
CA GLY A 299 -10.78 -14.60 9.01
C GLY A 299 -11.01 -15.24 10.36
N LYS A 300 -10.46 -16.44 10.56
CA LYS A 300 -10.50 -17.15 11.83
C LYS A 300 -9.55 -16.47 12.83
N PRO A 301 -9.93 -16.38 14.11
CA PRO A 301 -9.05 -15.86 15.16
C PRO A 301 -7.71 -16.59 15.18
N MET A 302 -6.65 -15.87 15.54
CA MET A 302 -5.31 -16.44 15.64
C MET A 302 -5.25 -17.56 16.68
N SER A 303 -4.70 -18.72 16.31
CA SER A 303 -4.49 -19.83 17.24
C SER A 303 -3.29 -19.56 18.16
N LEU A 304 -3.27 -20.22 19.32
CA LEU A 304 -2.10 -20.16 20.22
C LEU A 304 -0.86 -20.76 19.55
N GLU A 305 -1.04 -21.87 18.83
CA GLU A 305 0.04 -22.51 18.06
C GLU A 305 0.66 -21.52 17.06
N GLN A 306 -0.17 -20.80 16.29
CA GLN A 306 0.32 -19.81 15.36
C GLN A 306 1.07 -18.68 16.06
N THR A 307 0.55 -18.21 17.19
CA THR A 307 1.21 -17.17 17.98
C THR A 307 2.60 -17.61 18.43
N VAL A 308 2.76 -18.89 18.80
CA VAL A 308 4.06 -19.46 19.17
C VAL A 308 4.98 -19.58 17.95
N LYS A 309 4.48 -20.02 16.79
CA LYS A 309 5.25 -20.07 15.53
C LYS A 309 5.78 -18.69 15.13
N ASP A 310 4.92 -17.69 15.11
CA ASP A 310 5.27 -16.31 14.73
C ASP A 310 6.33 -15.73 15.69
N LYS A 311 6.19 -15.96 17.00
CA LYS A 311 7.21 -15.54 17.99
C LYS A 311 8.52 -16.31 17.84
N GLY A 312 8.46 -17.60 17.57
CA GLY A 312 9.65 -18.43 17.31
C GLY A 312 10.43 -17.92 16.09
N ALA A 313 9.72 -17.61 14.99
CA ALA A 313 10.30 -16.96 13.83
C ALA A 313 10.93 -15.61 14.21
N GLN A 314 10.22 -14.75 14.93
CA GLN A 314 10.74 -13.46 15.38
C GLN A 314 12.07 -13.59 16.18
N MET A 315 12.22 -14.65 16.98
CA MET A 315 13.44 -14.91 17.74
C MET A 315 14.61 -15.41 16.89
N LEU A 316 14.33 -16.17 15.82
CA LEU A 316 15.34 -16.76 14.93
C LEU A 316 15.78 -15.79 13.83
N GLN A 317 14.90 -14.89 13.42
CA GLN A 317 15.08 -14.07 12.23
C GLN A 317 15.65 -12.68 12.52
N SER A 318 16.25 -12.09 11.48
CA SER A 318 16.72 -10.71 11.50
C SER A 318 15.62 -9.78 10.95
N LEU A 319 15.16 -8.83 11.75
CA LEU A 319 14.16 -7.82 11.34
C LEU A 319 14.80 -6.43 11.13
N LYS A 320 16.00 -6.41 10.56
CA LYS A 320 16.86 -5.21 10.42
C LYS A 320 16.14 -3.99 9.81
N PRO A 321 15.44 -4.09 8.65
CA PRO A 321 14.77 -2.93 8.04
C PRO A 321 13.67 -2.34 8.92
N VAL A 322 12.81 -3.20 9.46
CA VAL A 322 11.67 -2.78 10.30
C VAL A 322 12.14 -2.16 11.61
N LYS A 323 13.25 -2.65 12.17
CA LYS A 323 13.87 -2.07 13.38
C LYS A 323 14.40 -0.64 13.18
N GLN A 324 14.49 -0.14 11.94
CA GLN A 324 14.85 1.26 11.68
C GLN A 324 13.66 2.22 11.76
N MET A 325 12.42 1.74 11.82
CA MET A 325 11.26 2.60 12.03
C MET A 325 11.34 3.19 13.44
N SER A 326 11.57 4.50 13.50
CA SER A 326 11.94 5.22 14.73
C SER A 326 10.91 6.25 15.16
N GLN A 327 10.11 6.77 14.22
CA GLN A 327 9.09 7.76 14.53
C GLN A 327 7.69 7.27 14.13
N HIS A 328 6.69 7.73 14.88
CA HIS A 328 5.28 7.64 14.57
C HIS A 328 4.71 9.04 14.38
N VAL A 329 4.13 9.27 13.21
CA VAL A 329 3.39 10.49 12.88
C VAL A 329 1.93 10.14 12.69
N SER A 330 1.04 11.03 13.15
CA SER A 330 -0.38 11.03 12.82
C SER A 330 -0.70 12.25 11.98
N SER A 331 -1.35 12.07 10.84
CA SER A 331 -1.88 13.15 10.02
C SER A 331 -3.21 12.72 9.36
N PHE A 332 -3.64 13.44 8.34
CA PHE A 332 -4.79 13.11 7.51
C PHE A 332 -4.35 13.06 6.06
N ALA A 333 -5.02 12.22 5.27
CA ALA A 333 -4.78 12.11 3.84
C ALA A 333 -6.11 12.18 3.08
N LEU A 334 -6.08 12.85 1.93
CA LEU A 334 -7.21 13.03 1.03
C LEU A 334 -6.95 12.29 -0.28
N TYR A 335 -7.97 11.66 -0.85
CA TYR A 335 -7.80 10.99 -2.15
C TYR A 335 -7.62 12.02 -3.26
N SER A 336 -6.54 11.91 -4.04
CA SER A 336 -6.17 12.88 -5.07
C SER A 336 -7.30 13.22 -6.04
N HIS A 337 -8.12 12.23 -6.42
CA HIS A 337 -9.23 12.36 -7.36
C HIS A 337 -10.56 12.76 -6.70
N ASP A 338 -10.66 12.65 -5.38
CA ASP A 338 -11.86 12.97 -4.61
C ASP A 338 -11.49 13.41 -3.19
N MET A 339 -11.23 14.70 -3.04
CA MET A 339 -10.81 15.30 -1.76
C MET A 339 -11.90 15.26 -0.68
N THR A 340 -13.14 14.88 -1.02
CA THR A 340 -14.20 14.71 -0.01
C THR A 340 -14.00 13.43 0.80
N ARG A 341 -13.20 12.49 0.26
CA ARG A 341 -12.80 11.25 0.90
C ARG A 341 -11.50 11.51 1.66
N GLN A 342 -11.55 11.31 2.98
CA GLN A 342 -10.48 11.66 3.90
C GLN A 342 -10.32 10.57 4.95
N ILE A 343 -9.08 10.26 5.30
CA ILE A 343 -8.74 9.28 6.35
C ILE A 343 -7.70 9.86 7.30
N GLU A 344 -7.76 9.46 8.56
CA GLU A 344 -6.63 9.60 9.49
C GLU A 344 -5.57 8.58 9.10
N THR A 345 -4.30 8.98 9.12
CA THR A 345 -3.17 8.13 8.74
C THR A 345 -2.10 8.14 9.83
N HIS A 346 -1.46 6.99 10.00
CA HIS A 346 -0.35 6.81 10.92
C HIS A 346 0.89 6.34 10.18
N HIS A 347 1.90 7.19 10.11
CA HIS A 347 3.14 6.93 9.39
C HIS A 347 4.20 6.44 10.36
N TYR A 348 4.79 5.28 10.06
CA TYR A 348 5.93 4.73 10.79
C TYR A 348 7.20 4.93 9.98
N VAL A 349 8.00 5.89 10.42
CA VAL A 349 9.05 6.52 9.62
C VAL A 349 10.39 5.84 9.83
N THR A 350 11.00 5.42 8.73
CA THR A 350 12.43 5.11 8.64
C THR A 350 13.13 6.24 7.91
N ARG A 351 14.07 6.90 8.58
CA ARG A 351 14.95 7.89 7.95
C ARG A 351 16.15 7.18 7.31
N ILE A 352 16.30 7.30 6.00
CA ILE A 352 17.41 6.71 5.27
C ILE A 352 18.63 7.64 5.32
N ASN A 353 18.40 8.94 5.15
CA ASN A 353 19.41 9.98 5.25
C ASN A 353 18.72 11.30 5.66
N GLN A 354 19.45 12.42 5.70
CA GLN A 354 18.88 13.69 6.18
C GLN A 354 17.73 14.22 5.30
N ASP A 355 17.71 13.84 4.03
CA ASP A 355 16.82 14.37 2.99
C ASP A 355 15.78 13.36 2.50
N PHE A 356 15.79 12.11 2.98
CA PHE A 356 14.90 11.04 2.53
C PHE A 356 14.40 10.17 3.69
N CYS A 357 13.07 10.08 3.81
CA CYS A 357 12.38 9.14 4.68
C CYS A 357 11.42 8.25 3.87
N GLN A 358 11.15 7.07 4.40
CA GLN A 358 10.13 6.14 3.91
C GLN A 358 9.25 5.69 5.07
N CYS A 359 7.96 5.53 4.81
CA CYS A 359 6.95 5.32 5.83
C CYS A 359 6.07 4.12 5.48
N ALA A 360 5.93 3.18 6.42
CA ALA A 360 4.80 2.25 6.38
C ALA A 360 3.57 2.96 6.97
N VAL A 361 2.48 3.06 6.22
CA VAL A 361 1.30 3.85 6.58
C VAL A 361 0.18 2.95 7.06
N TYR A 362 -0.38 3.25 8.22
CA TYR A 362 -1.47 2.50 8.85
C TYR A 362 -2.71 3.36 9.05
N ASP A 363 -3.86 2.72 9.18
CA ASP A 363 -5.14 3.38 9.45
C ASP A 363 -5.40 3.66 10.95
N THR A 364 -4.75 2.91 11.83
CA THR A 364 -4.73 3.14 13.28
C THR A 364 -3.33 2.89 13.86
N ASP A 365 -3.03 3.49 15.01
CA ASP A 365 -1.82 3.22 15.80
C ASP A 365 -1.96 2.05 16.78
N ASP A 366 -3.04 1.27 16.67
CA ASP A 366 -3.28 0.05 17.43
C ASP A 366 -2.51 -1.17 16.89
N SER A 367 -2.32 -2.18 17.73
CA SER A 367 -1.60 -3.40 17.34
C SER A 367 -2.26 -4.19 16.20
N THR A 368 -3.54 -3.94 15.90
CA THR A 368 -4.26 -4.57 14.78
C THR A 368 -4.41 -3.65 13.58
N GLY A 369 -3.64 -2.56 13.52
CA GLY A 369 -3.69 -1.61 12.42
C GLY A 369 -3.46 -2.29 11.06
N ARG A 370 -4.25 -1.87 10.08
CA ARG A 370 -4.14 -2.29 8.70
C ARG A 370 -3.03 -1.47 8.05
N LEU A 371 -2.05 -2.14 7.48
CA LEU A 371 -1.04 -1.48 6.65
C LEU A 371 -1.75 -1.06 5.37
N ILE A 372 -1.94 0.24 5.16
CA ILE A 372 -2.74 0.79 4.07
C ILE A 372 -1.90 1.37 2.93
N GLY A 373 -0.58 1.39 3.04
CA GLY A 373 0.27 1.86 1.96
C GLY A 373 1.68 2.29 2.38
N VAL A 374 2.32 3.03 1.49
CA VAL A 374 3.68 3.56 1.66
C VAL A 374 3.71 5.04 1.32
N GLU A 375 4.33 5.84 2.17
CA GLU A 375 4.68 7.22 1.86
C GLU A 375 6.20 7.39 1.80
N TYR A 376 6.65 8.20 0.86
CA TYR A 376 8.03 8.63 0.74
C TYR A 376 8.10 10.14 0.94
N ILE A 377 9.07 10.58 1.73
CA ILE A 377 9.25 11.99 2.09
C ILE A 377 10.63 12.42 1.63
N VAL A 378 10.69 13.51 0.88
CA VAL A 378 11.95 14.06 0.36
C VAL A 378 12.09 15.54 0.72
N SER A 379 13.31 16.02 0.89
CA SER A 379 13.57 17.46 1.00
C SER A 379 13.22 18.20 -0.28
N ASP A 380 12.96 19.50 -0.16
CA ASP A 380 12.82 20.43 -1.28
C ASP A 380 13.95 20.27 -2.31
N GLY A 381 15.20 20.17 -1.86
CA GLY A 381 16.36 19.98 -2.73
C GLY A 381 16.30 18.73 -3.59
N ILE A 382 15.78 17.61 -3.07
CA ILE A 382 15.56 16.39 -3.88
C ILE A 382 14.35 16.58 -4.79
N PHE A 383 13.25 17.12 -4.26
CA PHE A 383 12.01 17.31 -5.00
C PHE A 383 12.20 18.16 -6.26
N GLU A 384 12.99 19.23 -6.18
CA GLU A 384 13.27 20.11 -7.32
C GLU A 384 14.07 19.43 -8.44
N THR A 385 14.70 18.28 -8.18
CA THR A 385 15.39 17.48 -9.20
C THR A 385 14.47 16.52 -9.95
N LEU A 386 13.23 16.32 -9.47
CA LEU A 386 12.28 15.42 -10.09
C LEU A 386 11.76 15.97 -11.42
N PRO A 387 11.48 15.11 -12.42
CA PRO A 387 10.80 15.53 -13.63
C PRO A 387 9.45 16.21 -13.33
N PRO A 388 9.04 17.24 -14.08
CA PRO A 388 7.80 17.98 -13.81
C PRO A 388 6.53 17.10 -13.76
N GLU A 389 6.45 16.04 -14.56
CA GLU A 389 5.32 15.09 -14.50
C GLU A 389 5.35 14.24 -13.23
N GLU A 390 6.54 13.93 -12.70
CA GLU A 390 6.68 13.22 -11.43
C GLU A 390 6.31 14.14 -10.26
N GLN A 391 6.74 15.41 -10.28
CA GLN A 391 6.44 16.40 -9.22
C GLN A 391 4.94 16.52 -8.93
N LYS A 392 4.07 16.32 -9.93
CA LYS A 392 2.61 16.33 -9.79
C LYS A 392 2.05 15.21 -8.92
N LEU A 393 2.84 14.16 -8.67
CA LEU A 393 2.46 13.03 -7.82
C LEU A 393 2.82 13.26 -6.35
N TRP A 394 3.30 14.45 -5.99
CA TRP A 394 3.72 14.77 -4.64
C TRP A 394 2.90 15.92 -4.07
N HIS A 395 2.88 16.01 -2.75
CA HIS A 395 2.22 17.07 -1.98
C HIS A 395 3.20 17.72 -1.01
N SER A 396 2.96 18.98 -0.64
CA SER A 396 3.78 19.69 0.34
C SER A 396 3.29 19.43 1.78
N HIS A 397 4.21 19.35 2.74
CA HIS A 397 3.86 19.16 4.17
C HIS A 397 3.72 20.46 4.97
N ALA A 398 4.06 21.60 4.36
CA ALA A 398 4.12 22.90 5.05
C ALA A 398 2.81 23.24 5.80
N TYR A 399 1.67 23.10 5.12
CA TYR A 399 0.38 23.45 5.70
C TYR A 399 -0.03 22.52 6.84
N GLU A 400 0.03 21.20 6.64
CA GLU A 400 -0.39 20.25 7.68
C GLU A 400 0.46 20.36 8.95
N ILE A 401 1.74 20.70 8.83
CA ILE A 401 2.62 20.94 9.98
C ILE A 401 2.19 22.20 10.72
N LYS A 402 2.07 23.33 10.01
CA LYS A 402 1.74 24.61 10.65
C LYS A 402 0.31 24.70 11.15
N SER A 403 -0.62 23.94 10.58
CA SER A 403 -2.02 23.89 11.02
C SER A 403 -2.25 22.93 12.20
N GLY A 404 -1.21 22.26 12.72
CA GLY A 404 -1.36 21.32 13.84
C GLY A 404 -1.97 19.97 13.45
N LEU A 405 -2.10 19.70 12.15
CA LEU A 405 -2.64 18.45 11.62
C LEU A 405 -1.61 17.32 11.65
N TRP A 406 -0.33 17.62 11.37
CA TRP A 406 0.80 16.71 11.57
C TRP A 406 1.18 16.65 13.04
N VAL A 407 1.10 15.48 13.67
CA VAL A 407 1.55 15.32 15.06
C VAL A 407 2.43 14.10 15.24
N HIS A 408 3.31 14.18 16.23
CA HIS A 408 4.08 13.05 16.72
C HIS A 408 3.46 12.64 18.07
N PRO A 409 2.56 11.65 18.10
CA PRO A 409 1.83 11.33 19.31
C PRO A 409 2.76 11.01 20.47
N ARG A 410 2.45 11.53 21.66
CA ARG A 410 3.21 11.37 22.91
C ARG A 410 4.62 12.00 22.92
N VAL A 411 4.98 12.80 21.92
CA VAL A 411 6.21 13.60 21.91
C VAL A 411 5.85 15.05 22.25
N PRO A 412 6.44 15.66 23.30
CA PRO A 412 6.16 17.05 23.64
C PRO A 412 6.51 18.02 22.49
N GLU A 413 5.68 19.05 22.29
CA GLU A 413 5.86 20.00 21.18
C GLU A 413 7.25 20.66 21.17
N MET A 414 7.79 21.01 22.34
CA MET A 414 9.13 21.59 22.46
C MET A 414 10.27 20.66 22.01
N VAL A 415 10.06 19.35 22.08
CA VAL A 415 11.05 18.34 21.67
C VAL A 415 10.99 18.13 20.15
N VAL A 416 9.79 18.14 19.58
CA VAL A 416 9.57 17.84 18.17
C VAL A 416 9.66 19.06 17.26
N LYS A 417 9.51 20.29 17.79
CA LYS A 417 9.51 21.51 16.97
C LYS A 417 10.74 21.64 16.04
N PRO A 418 11.99 21.33 16.45
CA PRO A 418 13.13 21.34 15.53
C PRO A 418 13.00 20.35 14.36
N GLU A 419 12.37 19.20 14.59
CA GLU A 419 12.07 18.25 13.52
C GLU A 419 11.01 18.81 12.56
N LEU A 420 9.97 19.45 13.10
CA LEU A 420 8.90 20.05 12.31
C LEU A 420 9.40 21.18 11.41
N GLU A 421 10.41 21.95 11.84
CA GLU A 421 11.05 22.99 11.02
C GLU A 421 11.72 22.41 9.76
N ASN A 422 12.28 21.20 9.86
CA ASN A 422 12.83 20.49 8.72
C ASN A 422 11.72 19.90 7.86
N LEU A 423 10.75 19.22 8.47
CA LEU A 423 9.66 18.56 7.76
C LEU A 423 8.73 19.56 7.04
N ALA A 424 8.59 20.79 7.53
CA ALA A 424 7.78 21.83 6.88
C ALA A 424 8.25 22.16 5.46
N LYS A 425 9.50 21.81 5.11
CA LYS A 425 10.11 22.03 3.79
C LYS A 425 10.18 20.77 2.93
N THR A 426 9.48 19.72 3.34
CA THR A 426 9.51 18.42 2.65
C THR A 426 8.26 18.21 1.81
N TYR A 427 8.39 17.28 0.87
CA TYR A 427 7.33 16.83 -0.03
C TYR A 427 7.10 15.32 0.17
N GLY A 428 5.83 14.92 0.15
CA GLY A 428 5.39 13.54 0.32
C GLY A 428 4.79 12.96 -0.96
N LYS A 429 5.06 11.68 -1.22
CA LYS A 429 4.28 10.86 -2.18
C LYS A 429 3.73 9.64 -1.47
N PHE A 430 2.41 9.60 -1.30
CA PHE A 430 1.71 8.54 -0.61
C PHE A 430 0.81 7.74 -1.56
N TRP A 431 1.10 6.44 -1.67
CA TRP A 431 0.25 5.45 -2.34
C TRP A 431 -0.55 4.65 -1.31
N CYS A 432 -1.86 4.85 -1.29
CA CYS A 432 -2.80 4.07 -0.47
C CYS A 432 -3.22 2.81 -1.23
N THR A 433 -2.86 1.63 -0.74
CA THR A 433 -3.16 0.33 -1.34
C THR A 433 -4.40 -0.35 -0.72
N TRP A 434 -5.04 0.28 0.28
CA TRP A 434 -6.27 -0.19 0.91
C TRP A 434 -7.22 0.95 1.29
N GLN A 435 -8.35 1.06 0.58
CA GLN A 435 -9.28 2.19 0.69
C GLN A 435 -10.39 1.98 1.72
N LEU A 436 -10.05 2.14 2.99
CA LEU A 436 -10.93 1.82 4.13
C LEU A 436 -12.17 2.70 4.28
N ASP A 437 -12.12 3.93 3.78
CA ASP A 437 -13.23 4.86 3.84
C ASP A 437 -14.47 4.39 3.05
N ARG A 438 -14.30 3.43 2.13
CA ARG A 438 -15.38 2.77 1.40
C ARG A 438 -16.08 1.67 2.20
N GLY A 439 -15.55 1.30 3.36
CA GLY A 439 -15.97 0.12 4.12
C GLY A 439 -15.29 -1.18 3.66
N ASP A 440 -14.23 -1.08 2.86
CA ASP A 440 -13.52 -2.23 2.30
C ASP A 440 -12.87 -3.09 3.39
N ARG A 441 -13.38 -4.31 3.57
CA ARG A 441 -12.86 -5.26 4.57
C ARG A 441 -11.59 -6.00 4.15
N LEU A 442 -11.26 -5.95 2.86
CA LEU A 442 -10.05 -6.45 2.24
C LEU A 442 -9.50 -5.36 1.33
N PRO A 443 -8.20 -5.35 1.01
CA PRO A 443 -7.63 -4.36 0.11
C PRO A 443 -8.20 -4.62 -1.29
N PHE A 444 -9.15 -3.82 -1.77
CA PHE A 444 -9.75 -3.99 -3.11
C PHE A 444 -9.21 -2.98 -4.13
N GLY A 445 -9.00 -3.45 -5.35
CA GLY A 445 -8.63 -2.64 -6.50
C GLY A 445 -7.18 -2.15 -6.49
N PRO A 446 -6.88 -1.17 -7.37
CA PRO A 446 -5.56 -0.57 -7.48
C PRO A 446 -5.28 0.45 -6.36
N PRO A 447 -4.00 0.83 -6.18
CA PRO A 447 -3.62 1.89 -5.27
C PRO A 447 -4.20 3.25 -5.68
N ALA A 448 -4.44 4.11 -4.70
CA ALA A 448 -4.82 5.49 -4.90
C ALA A 448 -3.68 6.43 -4.50
N LEU A 449 -3.50 7.51 -5.26
CA LEU A 449 -2.62 8.61 -4.86
C LEU A 449 -3.31 9.44 -3.78
N MET A 450 -2.56 9.82 -2.76
CA MET A 450 -3.06 10.59 -1.63
C MET A 450 -2.37 11.95 -1.54
N MET A 451 -3.12 12.94 -1.08
CA MET A 451 -2.68 14.33 -0.95
C MET A 451 -2.78 14.77 0.51
N SER A 452 -1.87 15.64 0.91
CA SER A 452 -1.88 16.31 2.22
C SER A 452 -2.98 17.37 2.29
N PRO A 453 -3.54 17.65 3.48
CA PRO A 453 -4.44 18.78 3.69
C PRO A 453 -3.84 20.10 3.22
N GLN A 454 -4.70 21.03 2.78
CA GLN A 454 -4.29 22.33 2.24
C GLN A 454 -5.27 23.44 2.66
N PRO A 455 -4.86 24.73 2.73
CA PRO A 455 -5.71 25.86 3.16
C PRO A 455 -6.70 26.31 2.08
N VAL A 456 -7.31 25.38 1.36
CA VAL A 456 -8.30 25.63 0.30
C VAL A 456 -9.52 24.76 0.58
N ASN A 457 -10.72 25.21 0.20
CA ASN A 457 -11.99 24.59 0.60
C ASN A 457 -12.00 23.05 0.52
N LEU A 458 -11.61 22.48 -0.63
CA LEU A 458 -11.56 21.02 -0.82
C LEU A 458 -10.44 20.32 -0.03
N GLY A 459 -9.39 21.03 0.38
CA GLY A 459 -8.24 20.50 1.11
C GLY A 459 -8.39 20.53 2.63
N MET A 460 -9.47 21.11 3.16
CA MET A 460 -9.69 21.21 4.60
C MET A 460 -10.14 19.85 5.16
N VAL A 461 -9.54 19.44 6.27
CA VAL A 461 -9.94 18.23 6.99
C VAL A 461 -11.30 18.44 7.66
N LYS A 462 -12.18 17.44 7.60
CA LYS A 462 -13.48 17.46 8.28
C LYS A 462 -13.28 17.68 9.79
N PRO A 463 -13.98 18.65 10.42
CA PRO A 463 -13.79 18.96 11.84
C PRO A 463 -13.95 17.76 12.78
N GLY A 464 -14.89 16.85 12.48
CA GLY A 464 -15.09 15.64 13.28
C GLY A 464 -13.91 14.65 13.24
N LEU A 465 -13.14 14.61 12.15
CA LEU A 465 -11.91 13.80 12.08
C LEU A 465 -10.82 14.40 12.97
N ILE A 466 -10.66 15.73 12.93
CA ILE A 466 -9.72 16.46 13.79
C ILE A 466 -10.07 16.24 15.25
N GLN A 467 -11.33 16.46 15.62
CA GLN A 467 -11.81 16.27 17.00
C GLN A 467 -11.56 14.84 17.50
N LYS A 468 -11.90 13.83 16.71
CA LYS A 468 -11.67 12.41 17.07
C LYS A 468 -10.20 12.14 17.38
N ARG A 469 -9.28 12.63 16.55
CA ARG A 469 -7.83 12.46 16.73
C ARG A 469 -7.32 13.25 17.93
N ASP A 470 -7.80 14.47 18.11
CA ASP A 470 -7.42 15.35 19.22
C ASP A 470 -7.84 14.76 20.56
N ASP A 471 -9.07 14.25 20.66
CA ASP A 471 -9.59 13.53 21.82
C ASP A 471 -8.77 12.27 22.10
N LYS A 472 -8.43 11.49 21.06
CA LYS A 472 -7.63 10.26 21.18
C LYS A 472 -6.25 10.52 21.79
N TYR A 473 -5.59 11.61 21.42
CA TYR A 473 -4.24 11.93 21.89
C TYR A 473 -4.20 12.96 23.03
N ASN A 474 -5.36 13.47 23.45
CA ASN A 474 -5.48 14.55 24.43
C ASN A 474 -4.64 15.77 24.04
N ILE A 475 -4.85 16.26 22.82
CA ILE A 475 -4.15 17.43 22.23
C ILE A 475 -5.15 18.45 21.69
N SER A 476 -4.67 19.63 21.30
CA SER A 476 -5.46 20.66 20.62
C SER A 476 -4.75 21.12 19.36
N SER A 477 -5.33 20.82 18.20
CA SER A 477 -4.80 21.25 16.89
C SER A 477 -4.69 22.77 16.78
N GLU A 478 -5.65 23.53 17.33
CA GLU A 478 -5.59 24.99 17.32
C GLU A 478 -4.47 25.55 18.23
N ALA A 479 -4.21 24.90 19.37
CA ALA A 479 -3.08 25.27 20.22
C ALA A 479 -1.74 24.95 19.53
N LEU A 480 -1.64 23.80 18.86
CA LEU A 480 -0.47 23.43 18.06
C LEU A 480 -0.25 24.40 16.91
N LYS A 481 -1.29 24.76 16.17
CA LYS A 481 -1.26 25.77 15.13
C LYS A 481 -0.71 27.10 15.64
N THR A 482 -1.17 27.54 16.80
CA THR A 482 -0.64 28.75 17.45
C THR A 482 0.83 28.61 17.82
N ALA A 483 1.24 27.48 18.40
CA ALA A 483 2.63 27.23 18.81
C ALA A 483 3.62 27.13 17.63
N ARG A 484 3.10 26.82 16.43
CA ARG A 484 3.85 26.62 15.19
C ARG A 484 3.79 27.80 14.23
N ALA A 485 3.19 28.93 14.62
CA ALA A 485 3.06 30.11 13.77
C ALA A 485 4.41 30.58 13.20
N GLU A 486 5.48 30.47 14.01
CA GLU A 486 6.85 30.87 13.66
C GLU A 486 7.64 29.81 12.87
N ILE A 487 7.07 28.63 12.59
CA ILE A 487 7.74 27.67 11.70
C ILE A 487 7.77 28.26 10.29
N ALA A 488 8.97 28.40 9.75
CA ALA A 488 9.17 28.91 8.40
C ALA A 488 8.59 27.93 7.37
N GLU A 489 7.75 28.45 6.47
CA GLU A 489 7.38 27.75 5.24
C GLU A 489 8.48 27.98 4.20
N PRO A 490 8.61 27.09 3.20
CA PRO A 490 9.33 27.43 1.98
C PRO A 490 8.80 28.76 1.42
N GLU A 491 9.70 29.67 1.04
CA GLU A 491 9.33 30.95 0.39
C GLU A 491 8.49 30.72 -0.88
N TRP A 492 8.72 29.56 -1.50
CA TRP A 492 8.00 29.08 -2.67
C TRP A 492 7.68 27.59 -2.47
N ILE A 493 6.39 27.24 -2.45
CA ILE A 493 5.94 25.84 -2.62
C ILE A 493 5.75 25.58 -4.11
N ASN A 494 6.48 24.61 -4.66
CA ASN A 494 6.49 24.37 -6.09
C ASN A 494 5.07 24.09 -6.62
N PRO A 495 4.58 24.80 -7.64
CA PRO A 495 3.21 24.69 -8.13
C PRO A 495 2.87 23.32 -8.75
N GLN A 496 3.88 22.51 -9.09
CA GLN A 496 3.67 21.14 -9.54
C GLN A 496 3.31 20.22 -8.37
N ALA A 497 3.84 20.44 -7.17
CA ALA A 497 3.29 19.80 -5.98
C ALA A 497 1.87 20.32 -5.72
N ASP A 498 1.01 19.47 -5.16
CA ASP A 498 -0.38 19.84 -4.87
C ASP A 498 -1.13 20.39 -6.11
N CYS A 499 -0.78 19.93 -7.32
CA CYS A 499 -1.24 20.52 -8.58
C CYS A 499 -2.77 20.61 -8.72
N TRP A 500 -3.49 19.77 -7.97
CA TRP A 500 -4.95 19.78 -7.86
C TRP A 500 -5.51 21.13 -7.39
N LYS A 501 -4.76 21.88 -6.56
CA LYS A 501 -5.15 23.23 -6.08
C LYS A 501 -5.35 24.21 -7.22
N GLN A 502 -4.51 24.10 -8.26
CA GLN A 502 -4.50 25.05 -9.37
C GLN A 502 -5.41 24.61 -10.52
N HIS A 503 -5.46 23.31 -10.79
CA HIS A 503 -6.11 22.79 -12.01
C HIS A 503 -7.48 22.16 -11.75
N GLY A 504 -7.87 21.96 -10.49
CA GLY A 504 -9.09 21.23 -10.13
C GLY A 504 -9.10 19.79 -10.61
N LYS A 505 -7.92 19.22 -10.94
CA LYS A 505 -7.74 17.87 -11.45
C LYS A 505 -6.91 17.05 -10.48
N GLY A 506 -7.40 15.85 -10.19
CA GLY A 506 -6.68 14.84 -9.44
C GLY A 506 -6.13 13.75 -10.35
N PHE A 507 -5.47 12.76 -9.75
CA PHE A 507 -5.01 11.57 -10.46
C PHE A 507 -5.71 10.32 -9.98
N THR A 508 -6.02 9.41 -10.90
CA THR A 508 -6.39 8.03 -10.59
C THR A 508 -5.37 7.07 -11.18
N ILE A 509 -5.22 5.91 -10.54
CA ILE A 509 -4.56 4.77 -11.15
C ILE A 509 -5.64 3.96 -11.85
N ASP A 510 -5.59 3.95 -13.18
CA ASP A 510 -6.39 3.06 -13.97
C ASP A 510 -5.58 1.79 -14.26
N VAL A 511 -6.30 0.68 -14.36
CA VAL A 511 -5.75 -0.65 -14.57
C VAL A 511 -6.27 -1.13 -15.91
N GLU A 512 -5.37 -1.45 -16.83
CA GLU A 512 -5.75 -1.92 -18.16
C GLU A 512 -5.14 -3.30 -18.42
N PRO A 513 -5.91 -4.23 -19.02
CA PRO A 513 -5.36 -5.45 -19.56
C PRO A 513 -4.35 -5.12 -20.67
N THR A 514 -3.14 -5.65 -20.57
CA THR A 514 -2.09 -5.47 -21.57
C THR A 514 -1.57 -6.81 -22.04
N GLU A 515 -1.06 -6.87 -23.27
CA GLU A 515 -0.35 -8.06 -23.73
C GLU A 515 0.97 -8.18 -22.97
N MET A 516 1.26 -9.38 -22.47
CA MET A 516 2.54 -9.68 -21.84
C MET A 516 3.69 -9.33 -22.77
N LYS A 517 4.72 -8.64 -22.26
CA LYS A 517 5.95 -8.44 -23.03
C LYS A 517 6.64 -9.79 -23.25
N LYS A 518 6.45 -10.36 -24.43
CA LYS A 518 7.16 -11.55 -24.91
C LYS A 518 8.51 -11.10 -25.45
N ARG A 519 9.55 -11.08 -24.64
CA ARG A 519 10.93 -11.04 -25.15
C ARG A 519 11.32 -12.47 -25.50
N ALA A 520 11.85 -12.70 -26.70
CA ALA A 520 12.39 -14.01 -27.05
C ALA A 520 13.39 -14.44 -25.97
N PRO A 521 13.39 -15.71 -25.52
CA PRO A 521 14.44 -16.20 -24.65
C PRO A 521 15.79 -15.92 -25.33
N PHE A 522 16.74 -15.41 -24.56
CA PHE A 522 18.12 -15.31 -25.04
C PHE A 522 18.59 -16.74 -25.36
N PRO A 523 19.17 -16.99 -26.55
CA PRO A 523 19.48 -18.35 -27.03
C PRO A 523 20.47 -19.10 -26.14
#